data_AF-A0A401S133-F1
#
_entry.id   AF-A0A401S133-F1
#
_cell.length_a   1.000
_cell.length_b   1.000
_cell.length_c   1.000
_cell.angle_alpha   90.00
_cell.angle_beta   90.00
_cell.angle_gamma   90.00
#
_symmetry.space_group_name_H-M   'P 1'
#
loop_
_entity.id
_entity.type
_entity.pdbx_description
1 polymer ?
#
loop_
_entity_poly.entity_id
_entity_poly.type
_entity_poly.pdbx_seq_one_letter_code
_entity_poly.pdbx_strand_id
1 'polypeptide(L)'
;MLSPVSGSFDAAAVHEKSPFIRWAERERLQIHLTGKMYTCVKPTPSTFNSFKKAKWVDDIEKDTELGADECHKDFCKLKPGGKYLQLVTDKVDLHRGKTVKLQTNVPLTIGGLDDTIYWGRLDLLKCWQDLYLPQRMDMVVLGVIESYPCLAPGLQLVILTGNDGSVFAYEEEMLHKIANNLEELFCQGPVFPGTNIYEYGRGFRPKNNEEYMAALKEAGLEKISQDTRNFISRNATEMKKLIDDLDFL
;
A
#
# COMPACT_ATOMS: atom_id res chain seq x y z
N MET A 1 -54.28 32.66 -17.14
CA MET A 1 -53.72 31.31 -16.97
C MET A 1 -52.37 31.26 -17.66
N LEU A 2 -51.27 31.31 -16.92
CA LEU A 2 -49.98 30.71 -17.31
C LEU A 2 -49.22 30.43 -16.00
N SER A 3 -48.89 29.16 -15.80
CA SER A 3 -48.27 28.58 -14.61
C SER A 3 -46.76 28.89 -14.58
N PRO A 4 -46.12 28.97 -13.40
CA PRO A 4 -44.66 28.97 -13.30
C PRO A 4 -44.13 27.53 -13.34
N VAL A 5 -43.14 27.27 -14.20
CA VAL A 5 -42.36 26.03 -14.21
C VAL A 5 -41.23 26.19 -13.20
N SER A 6 -41.24 25.35 -12.16
CA SER A 6 -40.17 25.20 -11.19
C SER A 6 -38.97 24.48 -11.81
N GLY A 7 -37.87 25.20 -11.99
CA GLY A 7 -36.56 24.65 -12.30
C GLY A 7 -35.87 24.14 -11.03
N SER A 8 -35.76 22.82 -10.92
CA SER A 8 -35.04 22.07 -9.90
C SER A 8 -33.53 22.21 -10.04
N PHE A 9 -32.86 22.31 -8.89
CA PHE A 9 -31.49 21.90 -8.54
C PHE A 9 -30.60 21.29 -9.64
N ASP A 10 -29.40 21.86 -9.81
CA ASP A 10 -28.20 21.10 -10.15
C ASP A 10 -27.16 21.30 -9.03
N ALA A 11 -27.01 20.26 -8.21
CA ALA A 11 -25.87 20.12 -7.31
C ALA A 11 -24.64 19.76 -8.15
N ALA A 12 -23.53 20.46 -7.92
CA ALA A 12 -22.27 20.22 -8.59
C ALA A 12 -21.85 18.75 -8.44
N ALA A 13 -21.88 18.01 -9.55
CA ALA A 13 -21.24 16.71 -9.66
C ALA A 13 -19.72 16.93 -9.60
N VAL A 14 -19.12 16.62 -8.45
CA VAL A 14 -17.67 16.44 -8.35
C VAL A 14 -17.35 15.19 -9.18
N HIS A 15 -16.87 15.39 -10.41
CA HIS A 15 -16.39 14.28 -11.24
C HIS A 15 -15.23 13.59 -10.51
N GLU A 16 -15.48 12.38 -10.02
CA GLU A 16 -14.45 11.51 -9.47
C GLU A 16 -13.43 11.22 -10.58
N LYS A 17 -12.16 11.57 -10.34
CA LYS A 17 -11.10 11.37 -11.34
C LYS A 17 -10.94 9.89 -11.64
N SER A 18 -10.76 9.56 -12.92
CA SER A 18 -10.44 8.21 -13.39
C SER A 18 -9.29 7.61 -12.58
N PRO A 19 -9.36 6.32 -12.18
CA PRO A 19 -8.26 5.61 -11.50
C PRO A 19 -6.90 5.74 -12.21
N PHE A 20 -6.91 5.82 -13.55
CA PHE A 20 -5.71 6.10 -14.33
C PHE A 20 -5.12 7.49 -14.01
N ILE A 21 -5.95 8.53 -13.96
CA ILE A 21 -5.49 9.89 -13.63
C ILE A 21 -4.94 9.93 -12.20
N ARG A 22 -5.57 9.23 -11.26
CA ARG A 22 -5.06 9.10 -9.88
C ARG A 22 -3.69 8.41 -9.84
N TRP A 23 -3.53 7.32 -10.57
CA TRP A 23 -2.25 6.61 -10.71
C TRP A 23 -1.18 7.52 -11.33
N ALA A 24 -1.48 8.18 -12.45
CA ALA A 24 -0.57 9.06 -13.18
C ALA A 24 -0.17 10.33 -12.40
N GLU A 25 -1.12 10.95 -11.67
CA GLU A 25 -0.83 12.08 -10.78
C GLU A 25 0.13 11.68 -9.66
N ARG A 26 0.01 10.46 -9.13
CA ARG A 26 0.90 9.95 -8.08
C ARG A 26 2.29 9.59 -8.62
N GLU A 27 2.39 8.94 -9.78
CA GLU A 27 3.67 8.73 -10.47
C GLU A 27 4.41 10.06 -10.67
N ARG A 28 3.68 11.11 -11.09
CA ARG A 28 4.25 12.44 -11.27
C ARG A 28 4.75 13.07 -9.96
N LEU A 29 4.04 12.87 -8.85
CA LEU A 29 4.47 13.35 -7.52
C LEU A 29 5.65 12.55 -6.97
N GLN A 30 5.68 11.23 -7.19
CA GLN A 30 6.81 10.35 -6.85
C GLN A 30 8.09 10.79 -7.57
N ILE A 31 8.03 11.03 -8.88
CA ILE A 31 9.14 11.55 -9.69
C ILE A 31 9.62 12.93 -9.17
N HIS A 32 8.70 13.79 -8.74
CA HIS A 32 9.06 15.12 -8.22
C HIS A 32 9.67 15.09 -6.81
N LEU A 33 9.29 14.11 -5.99
CA LEU A 33 9.84 13.90 -4.65
C LEU A 33 11.20 13.18 -4.68
N THR A 34 11.40 12.21 -5.57
CA THR A 34 12.71 11.54 -5.76
C THR A 34 13.75 12.47 -6.39
N GLY A 35 13.31 13.48 -7.16
CA GLY A 35 14.17 14.57 -7.65
C GLY A 35 14.60 15.60 -6.57
N LYS A 36 13.96 15.61 -5.39
CA LYS A 36 14.40 16.38 -4.23
C LYS A 36 15.03 15.43 -3.22
N MET A 37 16.33 15.20 -3.36
CA MET A 37 17.16 14.44 -2.43
C MET A 37 16.69 14.57 -0.97
N TYR A 38 16.46 13.41 -0.35
CA TYR A 38 16.43 13.23 1.09
C TYR A 38 17.66 13.89 1.74
N THR A 39 17.49 15.06 2.33
CA THR A 39 18.44 15.58 3.32
C THR A 39 17.94 15.17 4.69
N CYS A 40 18.15 13.90 5.03
CA CYS A 40 17.97 13.44 6.40
C CYS A 40 19.18 13.91 7.22
N VAL A 41 18.96 14.89 8.09
CA VAL A 41 19.93 15.32 9.09
C VAL A 41 20.08 14.18 10.10
N LYS A 42 21.23 13.49 10.06
CA LYS A 42 21.57 12.41 10.99
C LYS A 42 21.77 12.98 12.41
N PRO A 43 21.14 12.42 13.45
CA PRO A 43 21.69 12.56 14.80
C PRO A 43 22.96 11.71 14.93
N THR A 44 23.99 12.30 15.53
CA THR A 44 25.31 11.70 15.76
C THR A 44 25.27 10.47 16.67
N PRO A 45 25.92 9.35 16.31
CA PRO A 45 26.01 8.17 17.16
C PRO A 45 27.24 8.24 18.06
N SER A 46 27.05 8.34 19.38
CA SER A 46 28.09 7.94 20.33
C SER A 46 27.82 6.50 20.79
N THR A 47 28.76 5.62 20.41
CA THR A 47 29.02 4.26 20.94
C THR A 47 27.95 3.19 20.72
N PHE A 48 27.97 2.58 19.53
CA PHE A 48 27.46 1.22 19.32
C PHE A 48 28.66 0.26 19.33
N ASN A 49 28.81 -0.51 20.41
CA ASN A 49 29.91 -1.45 20.60
C ASN A 49 29.44 -2.89 20.34
N SER A 50 30.15 -3.56 19.43
CA SER A 50 30.21 -5.01 19.15
C SER A 50 28.88 -5.79 19.06
N PHE A 51 28.52 -6.18 17.83
CA PHE A 51 27.62 -7.31 17.59
C PHE A 51 28.24 -8.60 18.15
N LYS A 52 27.66 -9.15 19.21
CA LYS A 52 27.77 -10.58 19.53
C LYS A 52 26.62 -11.30 18.84
N LYS A 53 26.99 -12.29 18.03
CA LYS A 53 26.11 -13.22 17.31
C LYS A 53 25.13 -13.84 18.30
N ALA A 54 23.84 -13.47 18.21
CA ALA A 54 22.82 -14.00 19.09
C ALA A 54 22.53 -15.46 18.72
N LYS A 55 22.69 -16.30 19.72
CA LYS A 55 22.38 -17.73 19.77
C LYS A 55 20.86 -17.83 19.79
N TRP A 56 20.28 -18.69 18.96
CA TRP A 56 18.85 -19.01 19.00
C TRP A 56 18.48 -19.44 20.42
N VAL A 57 17.43 -18.83 20.97
CA VAL A 57 16.94 -19.05 22.34
C VAL A 57 15.62 -19.81 22.22
N ASP A 58 15.65 -21.07 22.65
CA ASP A 58 14.50 -21.95 22.89
C ASP A 58 13.75 -21.60 24.20
N ASP A 59 13.92 -20.40 24.75
CA ASP A 59 13.39 -20.00 26.07
C ASP A 59 12.35 -18.86 25.97
N ILE A 60 11.30 -19.05 25.18
CA ILE A 60 10.07 -18.25 25.33
C ILE A 60 8.92 -19.19 25.66
N GLU A 61 8.91 -19.64 26.91
CA GLU A 61 7.70 -20.20 27.53
C GLU A 61 7.35 -19.39 28.79
N LYS A 62 6.03 -19.19 28.92
CA LYS A 62 5.28 -18.57 30.03
C LYS A 62 5.31 -17.06 30.13
N ASP A 63 4.37 -16.43 29.41
CA ASP A 63 3.35 -15.56 30.02
C ASP A 63 2.51 -14.90 28.90
N THR A 64 1.57 -15.62 28.28
CA THR A 64 0.57 -14.97 27.37
C THR A 64 -0.68 -15.80 27.01
N GLU A 65 -1.06 -16.83 27.78
CA GLU A 65 -2.16 -17.72 27.37
C GLU A 65 -3.59 -17.19 27.68
N LEU A 66 -3.75 -16.15 28.48
CA LEU A 66 -5.08 -15.67 28.87
C LEU A 66 -5.71 -14.64 27.89
N GLY A 67 -4.94 -14.07 26.96
CA GLY A 67 -5.41 -13.02 26.03
C GLY A 67 -5.45 -13.41 24.54
N ALA A 68 -4.66 -14.42 24.14
CA ALA A 68 -4.58 -14.85 22.75
C ALA A 68 -5.87 -15.55 22.28
N ASP A 69 -6.51 -16.31 23.18
CA ASP A 69 -7.74 -17.05 22.88
C ASP A 69 -8.95 -16.11 22.67
N GLU A 70 -9.04 -15.01 23.43
CA GLU A 70 -10.11 -14.02 23.26
C GLU A 70 -9.93 -13.21 21.97
N CYS A 71 -8.72 -12.75 21.68
CA CYS A 71 -8.40 -12.02 20.44
C CYS A 71 -8.74 -12.86 19.21
N HIS A 72 -8.33 -14.14 19.21
CA HIS A 72 -8.62 -15.08 18.14
C HIS A 72 -10.14 -15.23 17.94
N LYS A 73 -10.89 -15.47 19.02
CA LYS A 73 -12.36 -15.61 18.98
C LYS A 73 -13.07 -14.37 18.48
N ASP A 74 -12.56 -13.18 18.80
CA ASP A 74 -13.15 -11.93 18.35
C ASP A 74 -13.07 -11.76 16.83
N PHE A 75 -11.89 -12.00 16.23
CA PHE A 75 -11.70 -11.84 14.80
C PHE A 75 -12.37 -12.96 13.98
N CYS A 76 -12.36 -14.21 14.44
CA CYS A 76 -12.99 -15.34 13.71
C CYS A 76 -14.51 -15.22 13.58
N LYS A 77 -15.17 -14.49 14.48
CA LYS A 77 -16.62 -14.27 14.44
C LYS A 77 -17.04 -13.16 13.48
N LEU A 78 -16.11 -12.31 13.04
CA LEU A 78 -16.44 -11.20 12.15
C LEU A 78 -16.74 -11.72 10.74
N LYS A 79 -17.84 -11.23 10.17
CA LYS A 79 -18.29 -11.57 8.81
C LYS A 79 -18.49 -10.30 7.98
N PRO A 80 -18.18 -10.33 6.68
CA PRO A 80 -18.37 -9.19 5.77
C PRO A 80 -19.82 -8.66 5.81
N GLY A 81 -19.96 -7.34 5.63
CA GLY A 81 -21.25 -6.64 5.72
C GLY A 81 -21.06 -5.12 5.84
N GLY A 82 -22.16 -4.37 5.85
CA GLY A 82 -22.12 -2.90 5.72
C GLY A 82 -21.34 -2.15 6.81
N LYS A 83 -21.11 -2.76 7.99
CA LYS A 83 -20.30 -2.19 9.09
C LYS A 83 -19.02 -2.99 9.38
N TYR A 84 -18.64 -3.90 8.48
CA TYR A 84 -17.57 -4.85 8.74
C TYR A 84 -16.24 -4.19 9.08
N LEU A 85 -15.76 -3.25 8.25
CA LEU A 85 -14.49 -2.57 8.50
C LEU A 85 -14.48 -1.74 9.79
N GLN A 86 -15.62 -1.16 10.17
CA GLN A 86 -15.74 -0.47 11.45
C GLN A 86 -15.59 -1.47 12.60
N LEU A 87 -16.28 -2.61 12.55
CA LEU A 87 -16.15 -3.66 13.56
C LEU A 87 -14.73 -4.22 13.64
N VAL A 88 -14.06 -4.40 12.50
CA VAL A 88 -12.64 -4.79 12.48
C VAL A 88 -11.79 -3.73 13.18
N THR A 89 -11.99 -2.46 12.85
CA THR A 89 -11.23 -1.34 13.46
C THR A 89 -11.42 -1.30 14.96
N ASP A 90 -12.67 -1.40 15.43
CA ASP A 90 -12.99 -1.44 16.86
C ASP A 90 -12.29 -2.62 17.57
N LYS A 91 -12.15 -3.77 16.90
CA LYS A 91 -11.43 -4.93 17.41
C LYS A 91 -9.90 -4.79 17.35
N VAL A 92 -9.37 -4.12 16.32
CA VAL A 92 -7.95 -3.76 16.24
C VAL A 92 -7.59 -2.84 17.39
N ASP A 93 -8.41 -1.82 17.66
CA ASP A 93 -8.19 -0.90 18.78
C ASP A 93 -8.29 -1.61 20.13
N LEU A 94 -9.27 -2.51 20.30
CA LEU A 94 -9.45 -3.31 21.52
C LEU A 94 -8.24 -4.21 21.81
N HIS A 95 -7.62 -4.77 20.78
CA HIS A 95 -6.50 -5.71 20.90
C HIS A 95 -5.15 -5.11 20.52
N ARG A 96 -5.06 -3.78 20.37
CA ARG A 96 -3.86 -3.07 19.93
C ARG A 96 -2.64 -3.43 20.78
N GLY A 97 -1.53 -3.75 20.13
CA GLY A 97 -0.27 -4.16 20.75
C GLY A 97 -0.23 -5.61 21.23
N LYS A 98 -1.33 -6.37 21.13
CA LYS A 98 -1.31 -7.81 21.42
C LYS A 98 -0.68 -8.57 20.25
N THR A 99 0.22 -9.49 20.56
CA THR A 99 0.74 -10.45 19.59
C THR A 99 -0.01 -11.76 19.70
N VAL A 100 -0.57 -12.23 18.59
CA VAL A 100 -1.23 -13.52 18.46
C VAL A 100 -0.40 -14.45 17.59
N LYS A 101 -0.31 -15.72 17.97
CA LYS A 101 0.29 -16.76 17.12
C LYS A 101 -0.78 -17.30 16.20
N LEU A 102 -0.58 -17.15 14.89
CA LEU A 102 -1.39 -17.81 13.87
C LEU A 102 -1.00 -19.31 13.80
N GLN A 103 -1.85 -20.15 13.21
CA GLN A 103 -1.67 -21.62 13.24
C GLN A 103 -0.32 -22.10 12.66
N THR A 104 0.34 -21.29 11.81
CA THR A 104 1.67 -21.54 11.24
C THR A 104 2.84 -21.07 12.12
N ASN A 105 2.61 -20.79 13.41
CA ASN A 105 3.56 -20.15 14.34
C ASN A 105 4.07 -18.78 13.87
N VAL A 106 3.30 -18.11 13.02
CA VAL A 106 3.60 -16.76 12.56
C VAL A 106 3.02 -15.76 13.56
N PRO A 107 3.86 -14.93 14.20
CA PRO A 107 3.39 -13.91 15.13
C PRO A 107 2.79 -12.73 14.37
N LEU A 108 1.54 -12.41 14.66
CA LEU A 108 0.85 -11.21 14.20
C LEU A 108 0.66 -10.26 15.38
N THR A 109 1.26 -9.07 15.33
CA THR A 109 1.00 -8.01 16.31
C THR A 109 -0.14 -7.15 15.80
N ILE A 110 -1.23 -7.10 16.55
CA ILE A 110 -2.44 -6.34 16.20
C ILE A 110 -2.19 -4.85 16.36
N GLY A 111 -2.58 -4.07 15.36
CA GLY A 111 -2.37 -2.62 15.34
C GLY A 111 -2.91 -1.97 14.08
N GLY A 112 -3.18 -0.67 14.16
CA GLY A 112 -3.63 0.13 13.02
C GLY A 112 -2.46 0.57 12.13
N LEU A 113 -2.74 1.45 11.17
CA LEU A 113 -1.72 2.03 10.27
C LEU A 113 -0.59 2.70 11.06
N ASP A 114 -0.94 3.35 12.16
CA ASP A 114 -0.02 4.07 13.02
C ASP A 114 0.88 3.15 13.87
N ASP A 115 0.62 1.85 13.88
CA ASP A 115 1.48 0.84 14.51
C ASP A 115 2.47 0.20 13.53
N THR A 116 2.48 0.66 12.28
CA THR A 116 3.37 0.17 11.22
C THR A 116 4.53 1.13 11.00
N ILE A 117 5.55 0.68 10.25
CA ILE A 117 6.62 1.56 9.74
C ILE A 117 6.09 2.68 8.82
N TYR A 118 4.83 2.58 8.36
CA TYR A 118 4.15 3.57 7.53
C TYR A 118 3.23 4.49 8.35
N TRP A 119 3.54 4.70 9.63
CA TRP A 119 2.83 5.63 10.49
C TRP A 119 2.55 6.99 9.80
N GLY A 120 1.32 7.47 9.92
CA GLY A 120 0.87 8.73 9.29
C GLY A 120 0.72 8.69 7.75
N ARG A 121 1.03 7.57 7.06
CA ARG A 121 0.94 7.45 5.59
C ARG A 121 -0.47 7.07 5.12
N LEU A 122 -1.45 7.92 5.43
CA LEU A 122 -2.83 7.76 4.95
C LEU A 122 -2.91 7.72 3.41
N ASP A 123 -1.96 8.35 2.72
CA ASP A 123 -1.84 8.27 1.26
C ASP A 123 -1.52 6.85 0.78
N LEU A 124 -0.70 6.10 1.52
CA LEU A 124 -0.36 4.72 1.17
C LEU A 124 -1.55 3.79 1.37
N LEU A 125 -2.30 3.96 2.47
CA LEU A 125 -3.55 3.23 2.69
C LEU A 125 -4.56 3.46 1.56
N LYS A 126 -4.75 4.71 1.13
CA LYS A 126 -5.58 5.02 -0.05
C LYS A 126 -5.09 4.32 -1.31
N CYS A 127 -3.78 4.17 -1.47
CA CYS A 127 -3.23 3.50 -2.64
C CYS A 127 -3.43 1.98 -2.60
N TRP A 128 -3.31 1.34 -1.44
CA TRP A 128 -3.70 -0.07 -1.29
C TRP A 128 -5.16 -0.30 -1.70
N GLN A 129 -6.04 0.63 -1.35
CA GLN A 129 -7.47 0.57 -1.68
C GLN A 129 -7.78 0.82 -3.17
N ASP A 130 -7.05 1.75 -3.79
CA ASP A 130 -7.40 2.26 -5.13
C ASP A 130 -6.61 1.62 -6.28
N LEU A 131 -5.36 1.20 -6.04
CA LEU A 131 -4.37 1.03 -7.12
C LEU A 131 -3.78 -0.37 -7.28
N TYR A 132 -4.12 -1.32 -6.41
CA TYR A 132 -3.60 -2.69 -6.49
C TYR A 132 -4.59 -3.66 -7.13
N LEU A 133 -5.85 -3.60 -6.69
CA LEU A 133 -6.88 -4.50 -7.18
C LEU A 133 -7.54 -3.96 -8.46
N PRO A 134 -8.13 -4.84 -9.31
CA PRO A 134 -8.85 -4.41 -10.51
C PRO A 134 -10.05 -3.49 -10.23
N GLN A 135 -10.63 -3.61 -9.04
CA GLN A 135 -11.68 -2.73 -8.54
C GLN A 135 -11.25 -2.16 -7.20
N ARG A 136 -11.63 -0.90 -6.94
CA ARG A 136 -11.40 -0.26 -5.64
C ARG A 136 -12.00 -1.10 -4.52
N MET A 137 -11.24 -1.30 -3.46
CA MET A 137 -11.67 -2.03 -2.27
C MET A 137 -11.29 -1.24 -1.03
N ASP A 138 -12.26 -0.92 -0.18
CA ASP A 138 -11.95 -0.32 1.13
C ASP A 138 -11.22 -1.35 1.98
N MET A 139 -10.17 -0.92 2.66
CA MET A 139 -9.30 -1.77 3.47
C MET A 139 -8.93 -1.07 4.77
N VAL A 140 -8.69 -1.86 5.82
CA VAL A 140 -8.11 -1.39 7.09
C VAL A 140 -6.90 -2.23 7.44
N VAL A 141 -5.96 -1.65 8.19
CA VAL A 141 -4.80 -2.36 8.72
C VAL A 141 -5.24 -3.18 9.93
N LEU A 142 -4.90 -4.47 9.92
CA LEU A 142 -5.15 -5.42 11.00
C LEU A 142 -3.96 -5.49 11.96
N GLY A 143 -2.75 -5.36 11.43
CA GLY A 143 -1.53 -5.49 12.21
C GLY A 143 -0.32 -5.76 11.33
N VAL A 144 0.73 -6.29 11.95
CA VAL A 144 2.02 -6.54 11.30
C VAL A 144 2.60 -7.90 11.67
N ILE A 145 3.28 -8.52 10.71
CA ILE A 145 4.19 -9.65 10.95
C ILE A 145 5.60 -9.07 10.87
N GLU A 146 6.32 -9.12 11.99
CA GLU A 146 7.69 -8.61 12.08
C GLU A 146 8.75 -9.67 11.81
N SER A 147 9.96 -9.24 11.45
CA SER A 147 11.12 -10.11 11.22
C SER A 147 10.88 -11.20 10.17
N TYR A 148 9.96 -10.96 9.24
CA TYR A 148 9.71 -11.87 8.13
C TYR A 148 10.81 -11.70 7.08
N PRO A 149 11.43 -12.78 6.54
CA PRO A 149 12.50 -12.67 5.54
C PRO A 149 11.93 -12.26 4.18
N CYS A 150 11.63 -10.97 4.05
CA CYS A 150 11.06 -10.31 2.87
C CYS A 150 11.90 -9.09 2.47
N LEU A 151 11.54 -8.49 1.35
CA LEU A 151 12.13 -7.23 0.90
C LEU A 151 11.45 -6.00 1.50
N ALA A 152 10.35 -6.17 2.24
CA ALA A 152 9.66 -5.06 2.88
C ALA A 152 10.60 -4.32 3.86
N PRO A 153 10.55 -2.97 3.90
CA PRO A 153 11.34 -2.20 4.85
C PRO A 153 11.10 -2.67 6.29
N GLY A 154 12.16 -2.74 7.08
CA GLY A 154 12.05 -3.22 8.47
C GLY A 154 11.66 -4.70 8.62
N LEU A 155 11.65 -5.49 7.54
CA LEU A 155 11.20 -6.89 7.55
C LEU A 155 9.77 -7.04 8.08
N GLN A 156 8.95 -6.03 7.83
CA GLN A 156 7.59 -5.92 8.36
C GLN A 156 6.56 -6.08 7.23
N LEU A 157 5.79 -7.17 7.26
CA LEU A 157 4.62 -7.33 6.41
C LEU A 157 3.42 -6.65 7.07
N VAL A 158 2.79 -5.72 6.36
CA VAL A 158 1.55 -5.07 6.85
C VAL A 158 0.36 -5.92 6.44
N ILE A 159 -0.45 -6.32 7.42
CA ILE A 159 -1.62 -7.14 7.20
C ILE A 159 -2.85 -6.25 7.11
N LEU A 160 -3.62 -6.45 6.04
CA LEU A 160 -4.79 -5.66 5.68
C LEU A 160 -6.00 -6.58 5.56
N THR A 161 -7.20 -6.06 5.83
CA THR A 161 -8.44 -6.74 5.46
C THR A 161 -9.35 -5.83 4.66
N GLY A 162 -9.91 -6.37 3.59
CA GLY A 162 -10.85 -5.70 2.70
C GLY A 162 -12.28 -5.76 3.20
N ASN A 163 -13.15 -4.86 2.71
CA ASN A 163 -14.58 -4.85 3.06
C ASN A 163 -15.32 -6.16 2.68
N ASP A 164 -14.78 -6.94 1.74
CA ASP A 164 -15.27 -8.26 1.33
C ASP A 164 -14.81 -9.40 2.27
N GLY A 165 -13.97 -9.09 3.26
CA GLY A 165 -13.35 -10.03 4.19
C GLY A 165 -11.97 -10.51 3.76
N SER A 166 -11.58 -10.38 2.50
CA SER A 166 -10.28 -10.86 2.01
C SER A 166 -9.14 -10.27 2.86
N VAL A 167 -8.11 -11.06 3.12
CA VAL A 167 -6.95 -10.65 3.92
C VAL A 167 -5.73 -10.60 3.02
N PHE A 168 -4.95 -9.53 3.17
CA PHE A 168 -3.77 -9.28 2.37
C PHE A 168 -2.52 -9.02 3.22
N ALA A 169 -1.36 -9.40 2.71
CA ALA A 169 -0.07 -8.92 3.19
C ALA A 169 0.52 -7.96 2.15
N TYR A 170 1.02 -6.81 2.61
CA TYR A 170 1.76 -5.89 1.78
C TYR A 170 3.27 -6.12 1.93
N GLU A 171 3.95 -6.34 0.80
CA GLU A 171 5.40 -6.52 0.69
C GLU A 171 5.89 -5.68 -0.50
N GLU A 172 6.71 -4.63 -0.27
CA GLU A 172 7.41 -3.86 -1.31
C GLU A 172 6.66 -3.71 -2.67
N GLU A 173 5.58 -2.90 -2.69
CA GLU A 173 4.75 -2.66 -3.89
C GLU A 173 3.96 -3.87 -4.43
N MET A 174 3.88 -4.96 -3.66
CA MET A 174 3.04 -6.10 -3.91
C MET A 174 2.00 -6.26 -2.79
N LEU A 175 0.78 -6.62 -3.19
CA LEU A 175 -0.30 -7.00 -2.28
C LEU A 175 -0.63 -8.48 -2.50
N HIS A 176 -0.41 -9.29 -1.47
CA HIS A 176 -0.55 -10.73 -1.50
C HIS A 176 -1.85 -11.11 -0.81
N LYS A 177 -2.79 -11.77 -1.48
CA LYS A 177 -3.97 -12.33 -0.81
C LYS A 177 -3.55 -13.58 -0.03
N ILE A 178 -3.62 -13.51 1.30
CA ILE A 178 -3.10 -14.55 2.20
C ILE A 178 -4.20 -15.38 2.87
N ALA A 179 -5.46 -14.91 2.85
CA ALA A 179 -6.64 -15.65 3.31
C ALA A 179 -7.92 -15.06 2.68
N ASN A 180 -9.01 -15.84 2.64
CA ASN A 180 -10.29 -15.34 2.13
C ASN A 180 -11.10 -14.58 3.17
N ASN A 181 -10.81 -14.78 4.46
CA ASN A 181 -11.45 -14.09 5.57
C ASN A 181 -10.59 -14.18 6.85
N LEU A 182 -10.98 -13.43 7.88
CA LEU A 182 -10.28 -13.44 9.17
C LEU A 182 -10.39 -14.79 9.88
N GLU A 183 -11.50 -15.53 9.75
CA GLU A 183 -11.59 -16.88 10.32
C GLU A 183 -10.52 -17.80 9.72
N GLU A 184 -10.32 -17.78 8.40
CA GLU A 184 -9.27 -18.54 7.73
C GLU A 184 -7.87 -18.07 8.19
N LEU A 185 -7.60 -16.76 8.24
CA LEU A 185 -6.31 -16.25 8.71
C LEU A 185 -5.97 -16.74 10.12
N PHE A 186 -6.91 -16.63 11.06
CA PHE A 186 -6.66 -16.93 12.46
C PHE A 186 -6.70 -18.44 12.74
N CYS A 187 -7.69 -19.16 12.20
CA CYS A 187 -7.87 -20.59 12.46
C CYS A 187 -6.95 -21.48 11.62
N GLN A 188 -6.66 -21.09 10.37
CA GLN A 188 -5.90 -21.90 9.39
C GLN A 188 -4.48 -21.36 9.14
N GLY A 189 -4.27 -20.06 9.40
CA GLY A 189 -3.01 -19.38 9.15
C GLY A 189 -2.94 -18.74 7.76
N PRO A 190 -1.94 -17.86 7.53
CA PRO A 190 -1.73 -17.21 6.24
C PRO A 190 -1.12 -18.17 5.23
N VAL A 191 -1.54 -18.05 3.97
CA VAL A 191 -0.90 -18.69 2.83
C VAL A 191 0.19 -17.77 2.28
N PHE A 192 1.44 -18.25 2.25
CA PHE A 192 2.56 -17.55 1.61
C PHE A 192 3.03 -18.29 0.35
N PRO A 193 3.41 -17.57 -0.74
CA PRO A 193 3.41 -16.10 -0.88
C PRO A 193 2.01 -15.51 -1.16
N GLY A 194 0.92 -16.27 -1.00
CA GLY A 194 -0.45 -15.84 -1.25
C GLY A 194 -1.08 -16.57 -2.43
N THR A 195 -2.42 -16.60 -2.47
CA THR A 195 -3.19 -17.24 -3.55
C THR A 195 -3.29 -16.35 -4.79
N ASN A 196 -3.23 -15.04 -4.61
CA ASN A 196 -3.16 -14.04 -5.66
C ASN A 196 -2.17 -12.95 -5.26
N ILE A 197 -1.42 -12.43 -6.23
CA ILE A 197 -0.45 -11.35 -6.02
C ILE A 197 -0.81 -10.21 -6.96
N TYR A 198 -0.91 -9.01 -6.41
CA TYR A 198 -1.29 -7.79 -7.12
C TYR A 198 -0.13 -6.80 -7.06
N GLU A 199 0.41 -6.46 -8.22
CA GLU A 199 1.46 -5.46 -8.36
C GLU A 199 0.86 -4.05 -8.46
N TYR A 200 1.49 -3.09 -7.79
CA TYR A 200 1.10 -1.69 -7.83
C TYR A 200 0.88 -1.17 -9.27
N GLY A 201 -0.33 -0.63 -9.51
CA GLY A 201 -0.65 0.04 -10.76
C GLY A 201 -0.84 -0.89 -11.96
N ARG A 202 -0.63 -2.21 -11.84
CA ARG A 202 -0.63 -3.14 -12.98
C ARG A 202 -1.93 -3.13 -13.78
N GLY A 203 -3.07 -2.95 -13.10
CA GLY A 203 -4.38 -2.82 -13.76
C GLY A 203 -4.58 -1.52 -14.54
N PHE A 204 -3.74 -0.51 -14.29
CA PHE A 204 -3.87 0.85 -14.82
C PHE A 204 -2.72 1.22 -15.77
N ARG A 205 -1.67 0.40 -15.85
CA ARG A 205 -0.55 0.62 -16.77
C ARG A 205 -1.03 0.43 -18.22
N PRO A 206 -0.81 1.41 -19.10
CA PRO A 206 -1.13 1.28 -20.52
C PRO A 206 -0.36 0.11 -21.13
N LYS A 207 -1.05 -0.71 -21.93
CA LYS A 207 -0.47 -1.93 -22.53
C LYS A 207 0.29 -1.63 -23.82
N ASN A 208 0.00 -0.49 -24.44
CA ASN A 208 0.63 -0.06 -25.67
C ASN A 208 0.71 1.47 -25.76
N ASN A 209 1.40 1.96 -26.78
CA ASN A 209 1.64 3.38 -26.96
C ASN A 209 0.34 4.16 -27.28
N GLU A 210 -0.63 3.55 -27.94
CA GLU A 210 -1.91 4.22 -28.26
C GLU A 210 -2.72 4.48 -26.99
N GLU A 211 -2.83 3.47 -26.11
CA GLU A 211 -3.47 3.58 -24.80
C GLU A 211 -2.73 4.60 -23.92
N TYR A 212 -1.40 4.59 -23.94
CA TYR A 212 -0.58 5.57 -23.22
C TYR A 212 -0.86 7.00 -23.68
N MET A 213 -0.87 7.24 -24.98
CA MET A 213 -1.13 8.56 -25.57
C MET A 213 -2.57 9.02 -25.33
N ALA A 214 -3.54 8.12 -25.42
CA ALA A 214 -4.94 8.41 -25.08
C ALA A 214 -5.09 8.82 -23.62
N ALA A 215 -4.42 8.11 -22.73
CA ALA A 215 -4.48 8.36 -21.30
C ALA A 215 -3.75 9.67 -20.91
N LEU A 216 -2.64 10.01 -21.57
CA LEU A 216 -1.99 11.33 -21.46
C LEU A 216 -2.91 12.47 -21.93
N LYS A 217 -3.62 12.26 -23.03
CA LYS A 217 -4.59 13.22 -23.58
C LYS A 217 -5.74 13.46 -22.61
N GLU A 218 -6.33 12.38 -22.07
CA GLU A 218 -7.38 12.46 -21.06
C GLU A 218 -6.91 13.22 -19.80
N ALA A 219 -5.67 12.98 -19.38
CA ALA A 219 -5.05 13.70 -18.26
C ALA A 219 -4.62 15.15 -18.59
N GLY A 220 -4.79 15.63 -19.82
CA GLY A 220 -4.35 16.95 -20.26
C GLY A 220 -2.83 17.14 -20.30
N LEU A 221 -2.07 16.04 -20.37
CA LEU A 221 -0.61 15.98 -20.38
C LEU A 221 -0.01 15.88 -21.79
N GLU A 222 -0.84 15.95 -22.83
CA GLU A 222 -0.46 15.87 -24.26
C GLU A 222 0.55 16.93 -24.72
N LYS A 223 0.62 18.08 -24.03
CA LYS A 223 1.51 19.18 -24.40
C LYS A 223 2.81 19.10 -23.62
N ILE A 224 3.85 18.61 -24.28
CA ILE A 224 5.23 18.99 -23.96
C ILE A 224 5.26 20.53 -23.91
N SER A 225 5.62 21.08 -22.76
CA SER A 225 5.69 22.53 -22.61
C SER A 225 6.68 23.11 -23.61
N GLN A 226 6.47 24.35 -24.03
CA GLN A 226 7.41 24.99 -24.94
C GLN A 226 8.83 25.03 -24.34
N ASP A 227 8.94 25.14 -23.02
CA ASP A 227 10.21 25.09 -22.29
C ASP A 227 10.87 23.72 -22.37
N THR A 228 10.12 22.64 -22.23
CA THR A 228 10.66 21.28 -22.41
C THR A 228 11.12 21.06 -23.86
N ARG A 229 10.38 21.55 -24.86
CA ARG A 229 10.83 21.50 -26.27
C ARG A 229 12.12 22.28 -26.48
N ASN A 230 12.18 23.49 -25.92
CA ASN A 230 13.35 24.35 -26.04
C ASN A 230 14.57 23.72 -25.36
N PHE A 231 14.41 23.09 -24.19
CA PHE A 231 15.47 22.37 -23.49
C PHE A 231 15.99 21.18 -24.30
N ILE A 232 15.10 20.32 -24.80
CA ILE A 232 15.47 19.17 -25.64
C ILE A 232 16.23 19.67 -26.88
N SER A 233 15.69 20.68 -27.57
CA SER A 233 16.31 21.21 -28.78
C SER A 233 17.69 21.81 -28.54
N ARG A 234 17.90 22.49 -27.40
CA ARG A 234 19.21 23.08 -27.04
C ARG A 234 20.26 22.01 -26.76
N ASN A 235 19.85 20.90 -26.13
CA ASN A 235 20.78 19.87 -25.66
C ASN A 235 20.90 18.66 -26.61
N ALA A 236 20.09 18.59 -27.67
CA ALA A 236 20.02 17.45 -28.57
C ALA A 236 21.38 17.09 -29.21
N THR A 237 22.17 18.10 -29.58
CA THR A 237 23.48 17.89 -30.21
C THR A 237 24.51 17.31 -29.24
N GLU A 238 24.52 17.78 -27.99
CA GLU A 238 25.43 17.26 -26.96
C GLU A 238 25.05 15.83 -26.54
N MET A 239 23.75 15.55 -26.34
CA MET A 239 23.28 14.19 -26.05
C MET A 239 23.61 13.22 -27.19
N LYS A 240 23.41 13.65 -28.44
CA LYS A 240 23.77 12.83 -29.60
C LYS A 240 25.25 12.49 -29.61
N LYS A 241 26.11 13.47 -29.35
CA LYS A 241 27.56 13.25 -29.29
C LYS A 241 27.94 12.23 -28.20
N LEU A 242 27.33 12.33 -27.02
CA LEU A 242 27.55 11.37 -25.93
C LEU A 242 27.12 9.94 -26.28
N ILE A 243 26.01 9.77 -27.00
CA ILE A 243 25.54 8.44 -27.45
C ILE A 243 26.46 7.90 -28.53
N ASP A 244 26.79 8.72 -29.53
CA ASP A 244 27.71 8.34 -30.60
C ASP A 244 29.07 7.92 -30.01
N ASP A 245 29.58 8.62 -28.98
CA ASP A 245 30.83 8.29 -28.28
C ASP A 245 30.75 6.97 -27.46
N LEU A 246 29.56 6.53 -27.06
CA LEU A 246 29.35 5.25 -26.35
C LEU A 246 29.25 4.05 -27.29
N ASP A 247 28.83 4.24 -28.55
CA ASP A 247 28.73 3.17 -29.57
C ASP A 247 30.12 2.75 -30.14
N PHE A 248 31.21 3.40 -29.70
CA PHE A 248 32.60 3.07 -30.08
C PHE A 248 33.40 2.30 -29.01
N LEU A 249 32.74 1.78 -27.96
CA LEU A 249 33.30 0.84 -26.96
C LEU A 249 32.75 -0.57 -27.14
#